data_AF-A0A2D4YFM9-F1
#
_entry.id   AF-A0A2D4YFM9-F1
#
_cell.length_a   1.000
_cell.length_b   1.000
_cell.length_c   1.000
_cell.angle_alpha   90.00
_cell.angle_beta   90.00
_cell.angle_gamma   90.00
#
_symmetry.space_group_name_H-M   'P 1'
#
loop_
_entity.id
_entity.type
_entity.pdbx_description
1 polymer ?
#
loop_
_entity_poly.entity_id
_entity_poly.type
_entity_poly.pdbx_seq_one_letter_code
_entity_poly.pdbx_strand_id
1 'polypeptide(L)'
;MENLLTKEDINEILSNNRDNPVFKYYGVRLMATDKHSFKEVIAISDKNNLILIKGNEDTGNEHIRERHNFWSTKKYIVPDNNGELKFQNQSRFPMDVAPINYLKIADEIYSKENLIEDNPHPMAEKFDLYIGEYQFEKPKKEKVKLLLYKGTKIIHSLFLARDSYNQKRVKKFPFARGKVKFKIKKDKGIEETFIPYYDVNTKLRYGISIEKYPNENMEHIYLLIFNPKDYSYHNFIKLLERELTHFPTKKHEEVTYQHCDLREVERYIMNIDYGIENGYLKYGEQ
;
A
#
# COMPACT_ATOMS: atom_id res chain seq x y z
N MET A 1 18.62 -5.83 -1.17
CA MET A 1 19.51 -4.84 -0.53
C MET A 1 18.83 -3.50 -0.70
N GLU A 2 18.54 -2.79 0.39
CA GLU A 2 17.83 -1.49 0.33
C GLU A 2 18.69 -0.44 -0.39
N ASN A 3 18.08 0.34 -1.28
CA ASN A 3 18.74 1.40 -2.04
C ASN A 3 18.61 2.75 -1.32
N LEU A 4 19.41 2.93 -0.27
CA LEU A 4 19.45 4.16 0.54
C LEU A 4 20.42 5.20 -0.06
N LEU A 5 20.24 6.48 0.26
CA LEU A 5 21.21 7.52 -0.07
C LEU A 5 22.58 7.22 0.54
N THR A 6 23.63 7.37 -0.29
CA THR A 6 25.02 7.39 0.16
C THR A 6 25.39 8.75 0.74
N LYS A 7 26.59 8.86 1.33
CA LYS A 7 27.10 10.16 1.83
C LYS A 7 27.30 11.15 0.68
N GLU A 8 27.75 10.65 -0.47
CA GLU A 8 27.93 11.40 -1.71
C GLU A 8 26.58 11.96 -2.18
N ASP A 9 25.53 11.14 -2.19
CA ASP A 9 24.18 11.55 -2.58
C ASP A 9 23.63 12.63 -1.64
N ILE A 10 23.82 12.47 -0.32
CA ILE A 10 23.42 13.46 0.68
C ILE A 10 24.14 14.79 0.43
N ASN A 11 25.45 14.76 0.19
CA ASN A 11 26.23 15.96 -0.06
C ASN A 11 25.77 16.69 -1.33
N GLU A 12 25.49 15.95 -2.41
CA GLU A 12 24.95 16.48 -3.66
C GLU A 12 23.59 17.17 -3.46
N ILE A 13 22.69 16.53 -2.70
CA ILE A 13 21.38 17.11 -2.38
C ILE A 13 21.56 18.40 -1.57
N LEU A 14 22.46 18.42 -0.60
CA LEU A 14 22.68 19.60 0.24
C LEU A 14 23.38 20.74 -0.51
N SER A 15 24.26 20.44 -1.48
CA SER A 15 24.96 21.45 -2.28
C SER A 15 24.07 22.09 -3.33
N ASN A 16 23.21 21.31 -4.01
CA ASN A 16 22.46 21.79 -5.17
C ASN A 16 21.19 22.58 -4.82
N ASN A 17 20.72 22.54 -3.57
CA ASN A 17 19.36 22.95 -3.22
C ASN A 17 19.24 24.09 -2.20
N ARG A 18 20.35 24.61 -1.64
CA ARG A 18 20.29 25.72 -0.67
C ARG A 18 19.75 27.03 -1.26
N ASP A 19 20.02 27.26 -2.53
CA ASP A 19 19.85 28.59 -3.15
C ASP A 19 18.76 28.66 -4.21
N ASN A 20 18.03 27.57 -4.49
CA ASN A 20 16.95 27.59 -5.48
C ASN A 20 15.59 27.94 -4.81
N PRO A 21 15.08 29.18 -4.98
CA PRO A 21 13.85 29.63 -4.33
C PRO A 21 12.60 28.89 -4.83
N VAL A 22 12.66 28.22 -5.99
CA VAL A 22 11.53 27.48 -6.56
C VAL A 22 11.06 26.36 -5.63
N PHE A 23 11.99 25.70 -4.91
CA PHE A 23 11.65 24.60 -4.01
C PHE A 23 11.00 25.04 -2.69
N LYS A 24 11.03 26.34 -2.37
CA LYS A 24 10.47 26.93 -1.15
C LYS A 24 9.04 27.47 -1.33
N TYR A 25 8.47 27.36 -2.53
CA TYR A 25 7.08 27.76 -2.78
C TYR A 25 6.15 26.55 -2.68
N TYR A 26 5.22 26.57 -1.72
CA TYR A 26 4.25 25.49 -1.45
C TYR A 26 3.46 25.02 -2.69
N GLY A 27 3.22 25.93 -3.63
CA GLY A 27 2.48 25.67 -4.87
C GLY A 27 3.30 25.04 -5.99
N VAL A 28 4.64 25.01 -5.87
CA VAL A 28 5.53 24.49 -6.91
C VAL A 28 6.20 23.22 -6.40
N ARG A 29 5.58 22.09 -6.71
CA ARG A 29 6.29 20.81 -6.68
C ARG A 29 6.74 20.50 -8.09
N LEU A 30 8.01 20.17 -8.27
CA LEU A 30 8.43 19.52 -9.50
C LEU A 30 7.61 18.24 -9.64
N MET A 31 6.94 18.06 -10.78
CA MET A 31 6.31 16.78 -11.09
C MET A 31 7.43 15.75 -11.20
N ALA A 32 7.50 14.85 -10.23
CA ALA A 32 8.45 13.74 -10.24
C ALA A 32 8.08 12.74 -11.35
N THR A 33 8.50 13.04 -12.57
CA THR A 33 8.51 12.12 -13.71
C THR A 33 9.66 11.10 -13.61
N ASP A 34 9.58 10.02 -14.38
CA ASP A 34 10.61 8.96 -14.43
C ASP A 34 11.97 9.44 -14.93
N LYS A 35 12.02 10.61 -15.59
CA LYS A 35 13.26 11.22 -16.07
C LYS A 35 14.10 11.86 -14.95
N HIS A 36 13.48 12.12 -13.80
CA HIS A 36 14.14 12.74 -12.66
C HIS A 36 14.93 11.73 -11.85
N SER A 37 16.12 12.14 -11.41
CA SER A 37 16.93 11.36 -10.49
C SER A 37 16.16 11.13 -9.19
N PHE A 38 16.36 9.96 -8.56
CA PHE A 38 15.76 9.70 -7.24
C PHE A 38 16.27 10.67 -6.15
N LYS A 39 17.38 11.37 -6.42
CA LYS A 39 17.98 12.38 -5.54
C LYS A 39 17.36 13.76 -5.69
N GLU A 40 16.52 13.94 -6.69
CA GLU A 40 15.98 15.25 -7.02
C GLU A 40 15.05 15.76 -5.92
N VAL A 41 15.22 17.03 -5.54
CA VAL A 41 14.38 17.68 -4.55
C VAL A 41 13.04 18.00 -5.19
N ILE A 42 11.96 17.51 -4.57
CA ILE A 42 10.60 17.83 -4.97
C ILE A 42 10.18 19.15 -4.34
N ALA A 43 10.48 19.32 -3.05
CA ALA A 43 10.06 20.47 -2.27
C ALA A 43 10.86 20.59 -0.96
N ILE A 44 10.91 21.80 -0.42
CA ILE A 44 11.50 22.12 0.88
C ILE A 44 10.41 22.74 1.77
N SER A 45 10.34 22.35 3.04
CA SER A 45 9.33 22.88 3.98
C SER A 45 9.66 24.31 4.41
N ASP A 46 8.63 25.13 4.58
CA ASP A 46 8.80 26.55 4.87
C ASP A 46 9.36 26.81 6.26
N LYS A 47 8.87 26.09 7.28
CA LYS A 47 9.20 26.40 8.69
C LYS A 47 10.57 25.86 9.06
N ASN A 48 10.81 24.57 8.81
CA ASN A 48 12.02 23.91 9.27
C ASN A 48 13.02 23.61 8.15
N ASN A 49 12.73 23.92 6.89
CA ASN A 49 13.59 23.61 5.74
C ASN A 49 13.87 22.11 5.59
N LEU A 50 12.86 21.27 5.85
CA LEU A 50 12.92 19.83 5.57
C LEU A 50 12.92 19.60 4.07
N ILE A 51 13.73 18.66 3.60
CA ILE A 51 13.93 18.40 2.18
C ILE A 51 13.22 17.09 1.83
N LEU A 52 12.20 17.19 1.00
CA LEU A 52 11.56 16.02 0.40
C LEU A 52 12.14 15.77 -0.98
N ILE A 53 12.82 14.64 -1.13
CA ILE A 53 13.32 14.16 -2.41
C ILE A 53 12.30 13.26 -3.11
N LYS A 54 12.46 13.07 -4.42
CA LYS A 54 11.75 12.04 -5.19
C LYS A 54 11.88 10.69 -4.51
N GLY A 55 13.11 10.27 -4.28
CA GLY A 55 13.42 8.99 -3.68
C GLY A 55 13.07 7.82 -4.59
N ASN A 56 13.06 6.64 -3.99
CA ASN A 56 12.80 5.36 -4.63
C ASN A 56 11.90 4.50 -3.72
N GLU A 57 11.83 3.19 -3.94
CA GLU A 57 10.97 2.32 -3.13
C GLU A 57 11.39 2.20 -1.65
N ASP A 58 12.62 2.60 -1.33
CA ASP A 58 13.25 2.48 -0.02
C ASP A 58 13.43 3.82 0.70
N THR A 59 13.35 4.96 0.02
CA THR A 59 13.53 6.28 0.63
C THR A 59 12.73 7.39 -0.06
N GLY A 60 12.46 8.48 0.63
CA GLY A 60 11.85 9.71 0.09
C GLY A 60 10.36 9.60 -0.23
N ASN A 61 9.89 10.47 -1.13
CA ASN A 61 8.48 10.56 -1.48
C ASN A 61 7.91 9.27 -2.09
N GLU A 62 8.66 8.62 -2.98
CA GLU A 62 8.24 7.36 -3.61
C GLU A 62 8.00 6.27 -2.55
N HIS A 63 8.91 6.10 -1.59
CA HIS A 63 8.73 5.15 -0.51
C HIS A 63 7.47 5.45 0.30
N ILE A 64 7.26 6.71 0.71
CA ILE A 64 6.07 7.11 1.48
C ILE A 64 4.80 6.83 0.68
N ARG A 65 4.80 7.19 -0.62
CA ARG A 65 3.63 7.00 -1.49
C ARG A 65 3.33 5.53 -1.74
N GLU A 66 4.32 4.74 -2.12
CA GLU A 66 4.13 3.33 -2.45
C GLU A 66 3.85 2.47 -1.22
N ARG A 67 4.31 2.86 -0.03
CA ARG A 67 4.19 2.05 1.18
C ARG A 67 3.09 2.49 2.13
N HIS A 68 2.83 3.80 2.23
CA HIS A 68 1.97 4.38 3.25
C HIS A 68 0.77 5.15 2.71
N ASN A 69 0.67 5.41 1.40
CA ASN A 69 -0.54 6.01 0.83
C ASN A 69 -1.74 5.05 0.96
N PHE A 70 -2.93 5.58 1.26
CA PHE A 70 -4.17 4.82 1.38
C PHE A 70 -4.46 3.93 0.15
N TRP A 71 -4.16 4.44 -1.04
CA TRP A 71 -4.51 3.82 -2.32
C TRP A 71 -3.48 2.80 -2.82
N SER A 72 -2.33 2.64 -2.15
CA SER A 72 -1.33 1.71 -2.65
C SER A 72 -1.75 0.26 -2.41
N THR A 73 -1.64 -0.53 -3.47
CA THR A 73 -1.89 -1.99 -3.48
C THR A 73 -0.61 -2.80 -3.43
N LYS A 74 0.55 -2.15 -3.21
CA LYS A 74 1.85 -2.82 -3.19
C LYS A 74 1.97 -3.73 -1.98
N LYS A 75 2.53 -4.92 -2.22
CA LYS A 75 2.65 -6.00 -1.24
C LYS A 75 4.09 -6.05 -0.77
N TYR A 76 4.26 -6.23 0.53
CA TYR A 76 5.57 -6.38 1.15
C TYR A 76 5.60 -7.71 1.87
N ILE A 77 6.63 -8.50 1.59
CA ILE A 77 6.84 -9.84 2.14
C ILE A 77 8.14 -9.79 2.93
N VAL A 78 8.10 -10.26 4.17
CA VAL A 78 9.25 -10.30 5.07
C VAL A 78 9.33 -11.67 5.72
N PRO A 79 10.53 -12.17 6.06
CA PRO A 79 10.65 -13.33 6.91
C PRO A 79 10.07 -13.01 8.29
N ASP A 80 9.44 -13.99 8.90
CA ASP A 80 9.03 -13.96 10.30
C ASP A 80 10.19 -14.40 11.22
N ASN A 81 9.90 -14.55 12.51
CA ASN A 81 10.93 -14.91 13.49
C ASN A 81 11.48 -16.33 13.29
N ASN A 82 10.77 -17.17 12.55
CA ASN A 82 11.15 -18.54 12.22
C ASN A 82 11.76 -18.65 10.81
N GLY A 83 11.89 -17.52 10.09
CA GLY A 83 12.37 -17.49 8.71
C GLY A 83 11.30 -17.76 7.64
N GLU A 84 10.04 -17.97 8.04
CA GLU A 84 8.93 -18.16 7.10
C GLU A 84 8.47 -16.84 6.50
N LEU A 85 8.18 -16.83 5.21
CA LEU A 85 7.72 -15.61 4.54
C LEU A 85 6.30 -15.27 4.95
N LYS A 86 6.06 -14.01 5.33
CA LYS A 86 4.73 -13.47 5.63
C LYS A 86 4.51 -12.11 4.99
N PHE A 87 3.25 -11.77 4.76
CA PHE A 87 2.88 -10.42 4.39
C PHE A 87 3.08 -9.44 5.56
N GLN A 88 3.76 -8.34 5.28
CA GLN A 88 3.95 -7.24 6.23
C GLN A 88 2.82 -6.23 6.08
N ASN A 89 2.11 -5.96 7.18
CA ASN A 89 1.16 -4.86 7.24
C ASN A 89 1.92 -3.53 7.30
N GLN A 90 1.62 -2.63 6.36
CA GLN A 90 2.13 -1.27 6.37
C GLN A 90 1.08 -0.36 6.99
N SER A 91 1.47 0.61 7.82
CA SER A 91 0.53 1.64 8.24
C SER A 91 0.18 2.54 7.05
N ARG A 92 -1.09 2.92 6.94
CA ARG A 92 -1.59 3.79 5.87
C ARG A 92 -2.06 5.12 6.41
N PHE A 93 -1.83 6.19 5.65
CA PHE A 93 -2.45 7.48 5.90
C PHE A 93 -3.96 7.44 5.59
N PRO A 94 -4.73 8.39 6.13
CA PRO A 94 -6.11 8.63 5.72
C PRO A 94 -6.25 8.86 4.20
N MET A 95 -7.45 8.61 3.68
CA MET A 95 -7.76 8.73 2.25
C MET A 95 -7.58 10.15 1.70
N ASP A 96 -7.83 11.16 2.54
CA ASP A 96 -7.73 12.60 2.27
C ASP A 96 -6.28 13.11 2.22
N VAL A 97 -5.31 12.33 2.70
CA VAL A 97 -3.90 12.71 2.66
C VAL A 97 -3.31 12.37 1.31
N ALA A 98 -3.16 13.40 0.47
CA ALA A 98 -2.45 13.31 -0.78
C ALA A 98 -0.92 13.45 -0.57
N PRO A 99 -0.08 12.99 -1.53
CA PRO A 99 1.37 13.17 -1.44
C PRO A 99 1.83 14.62 -1.25
N ILE A 100 1.01 15.58 -1.69
CA ILE A 100 1.24 17.02 -1.47
C ILE A 100 1.23 17.42 0.01
N ASN A 101 0.60 16.63 0.87
CA ASN A 101 0.48 16.93 2.30
C ASN A 101 1.62 16.35 3.13
N TYR A 102 2.42 15.40 2.62
CA TYR A 102 3.46 14.72 3.42
C TYR A 102 4.49 15.70 4.01
N LEU A 103 4.94 16.67 3.22
CA LEU A 103 5.89 17.68 3.68
C LEU A 103 5.31 18.56 4.79
N LYS A 104 4.02 18.94 4.67
CA LYS A 104 3.30 19.68 5.73
C LYS A 104 3.33 18.92 7.05
N ILE A 105 2.95 17.65 6.98
CA ILE A 105 2.87 16.77 8.14
C ILE A 105 4.27 16.62 8.76
N ALA A 106 5.29 16.35 7.94
CA ALA A 106 6.67 16.23 8.41
C ALA A 106 7.14 17.52 9.12
N ASP A 107 6.82 18.70 8.57
CA ASP A 107 7.21 20.00 9.10
C ASP A 107 6.54 20.31 10.45
N GLU A 108 5.31 19.84 10.67
CA GLU A 108 4.63 19.94 11.97
C GLU A 108 5.18 18.94 13.01
N ILE A 109 5.61 17.75 12.58
CA ILE A 109 6.18 16.72 13.46
C ILE A 109 7.62 17.02 13.85
N TYR A 110 8.36 17.75 13.02
CA TYR A 110 9.76 18.09 13.30
C TYR A 110 9.86 19.14 14.41
N SER A 111 10.19 18.68 15.62
CA SER A 111 10.52 19.51 16.77
C SER A 111 11.51 18.78 17.68
N LYS A 112 12.18 19.52 18.57
CA LYS A 112 13.12 18.94 19.54
C LYS A 112 12.40 18.01 20.52
N GLU A 113 11.18 18.35 20.89
CA GLU A 113 10.34 17.58 21.83
C GLU A 113 9.91 16.22 21.27
N ASN A 114 9.86 16.09 19.94
CA ASN A 114 9.47 14.85 19.27
C ASN A 114 10.68 13.96 18.93
N LEU A 115 11.92 14.45 19.09
CA LEU A 115 13.13 13.69 18.77
C LEU A 115 13.33 12.53 19.76
N ILE A 116 13.61 11.35 19.22
CA ILE A 116 13.98 10.16 20.01
C ILE A 116 15.51 10.05 20.00
N GLU A 117 16.15 10.49 21.08
CA GLU A 117 17.61 10.46 21.23
C GLU A 117 18.14 9.02 21.36
N ASP A 118 17.51 8.21 22.22
CA ASP A 118 17.90 6.82 22.47
C ASP A 118 17.05 5.82 21.67
N ASN A 119 17.22 5.81 20.35
CA ASN A 119 16.51 4.88 19.48
C ASN A 119 17.21 3.49 19.44
N PRO A 120 16.62 2.40 19.95
CA PRO A 120 17.25 1.07 19.98
C PRO A 120 17.27 0.37 18.60
N HIS A 121 16.75 1.01 17.54
CA HIS A 121 16.65 0.39 16.22
C HIS A 121 18.05 0.13 15.61
N PRO A 122 18.28 -1.00 14.91
CA PRO A 122 19.59 -1.33 14.31
C PRO A 122 20.13 -0.29 13.32
N MET A 123 19.26 0.56 12.79
CA MET A 123 19.62 1.64 11.85
C MET A 123 19.60 3.04 12.48
N ALA A 124 19.58 3.14 13.81
CA ALA A 124 19.57 4.43 14.53
C ALA A 124 20.79 5.30 14.22
N GLU A 125 21.92 4.70 13.84
CA GLU A 125 23.12 5.44 13.39
C GLU A 125 22.91 6.13 12.04
N LYS A 126 21.97 5.66 11.22
CA LYS A 126 21.68 6.21 9.88
C LYS A 126 20.57 7.24 9.87
N PHE A 127 19.70 7.22 10.90
CA PHE A 127 18.48 8.02 10.88
C PHE A 127 18.16 8.66 12.23
N ASP A 128 17.66 9.90 12.17
CA ASP A 128 16.99 10.54 13.29
C ASP A 128 15.49 10.23 13.23
N LEU A 129 14.94 9.76 14.35
CA LEU A 129 13.53 9.42 14.48
C LEU A 129 12.81 10.50 15.31
N TYR A 130 11.75 11.05 14.73
CA TYR A 130 10.83 11.95 15.41
C TYR A 130 9.46 11.28 15.53
N ILE A 131 8.82 11.37 16.70
CA ILE A 131 7.47 10.86 16.94
C ILE A 131 6.62 11.98 17.52
N GLY A 132 5.62 12.43 16.76
CA GLY A 132 4.68 13.47 17.20
C GLY A 132 3.24 13.09 16.93
N GLU A 133 2.31 13.95 17.33
CA GLU A 133 0.87 13.80 17.04
C GLU A 133 0.44 14.77 15.94
N TYR A 134 -0.33 14.27 14.97
CA TYR A 134 -0.92 15.08 13.90
C TYR A 134 -2.45 14.98 13.94
N GLN A 135 -3.12 16.13 13.78
CA GLN A 135 -4.57 16.21 13.67
C GLN A 135 -4.99 16.14 12.20
N PHE A 136 -5.57 15.01 11.80
CA PHE A 136 -6.19 14.85 10.48
C PHE A 136 -7.62 15.43 10.47
N GLU A 137 -8.28 15.49 9.31
CA GLU A 137 -9.64 16.05 9.19
C GLU A 137 -10.68 15.31 10.04
N LYS A 138 -10.45 14.02 10.31
CA LYS A 138 -11.25 13.25 11.28
C LYS A 138 -10.82 13.59 12.70
N PRO A 139 -11.73 13.57 13.71
CA PRO A 139 -11.50 14.13 15.05
C PRO A 139 -10.45 13.43 15.91
N LYS A 140 -9.59 12.58 15.34
CA LYS A 140 -8.60 11.78 16.05
C LYS A 140 -7.19 12.22 15.70
N LYS A 141 -6.46 12.65 16.73
CA LYS A 141 -5.00 12.78 16.66
C LYS A 141 -4.38 11.39 16.47
N GLU A 142 -3.45 11.30 15.55
CA GLU A 142 -2.71 10.06 15.29
C GLU A 142 -1.22 10.31 15.48
N LYS A 143 -0.52 9.31 16.03
CA LYS A 143 0.93 9.38 16.17
C LYS A 143 1.59 9.14 14.83
N VAL A 144 2.46 10.05 14.43
CA VAL A 144 3.21 10.02 13.18
C VAL A 144 4.69 9.87 13.51
N LYS A 145 5.37 9.02 12.75
CA LYS A 145 6.81 8.83 12.80
C LYS A 145 7.43 9.48 11.57
N LEU A 146 8.43 10.32 11.79
CA LEU A 146 9.23 10.96 10.77
C LEU A 146 10.67 10.45 10.92
N LEU A 147 11.23 9.92 9.84
CA LEU A 147 12.63 9.51 9.75
C LEU A 147 13.37 10.49 8.83
N LEU A 148 14.46 11.05 9.33
CA LEU A 148 15.39 11.85 8.55
C LEU A 148 16.73 11.13 8.47
N TYR A 149 17.50 11.37 7.39
CA TYR A 149 18.91 10.96 7.38
C TYR A 149 19.67 11.69 8.52
N LYS A 150 20.43 10.93 9.31
CA LYS A 150 21.09 11.39 10.55
C LYS A 150 21.83 12.72 10.35
N GLY A 151 21.53 13.71 11.20
CA GLY A 151 22.19 15.02 11.15
C GLY A 151 21.84 15.87 9.93
N THR A 152 20.84 15.47 9.15
CA THR A 152 20.37 16.21 7.97
C THR A 152 18.89 16.56 8.10
N LYS A 153 18.41 17.37 7.15
CA LYS A 153 16.98 17.68 7.00
C LYS A 153 16.30 16.88 5.89
N ILE A 154 16.97 15.86 5.35
CA ILE A 154 16.47 15.07 4.23
C ILE A 154 15.53 13.99 4.76
N ILE A 155 14.28 14.02 4.29
CA ILE A 155 13.25 13.05 4.68
C ILE A 155 13.56 11.69 4.06
N HIS A 156 13.76 10.69 4.92
CA HIS A 156 13.87 9.29 4.53
C HIS A 156 12.49 8.65 4.40
N SER A 157 11.63 8.80 5.42
CA SER A 157 10.27 8.26 5.41
C SER A 157 9.37 8.98 6.41
N LEU A 158 8.06 8.87 6.21
CA LEU A 158 7.01 9.42 7.05
C LEU A 158 5.84 8.44 7.08
N PHE A 159 5.40 8.01 8.26
CA PHE A 159 4.34 7.01 8.38
C PHE A 159 3.62 7.07 9.72
N LEU A 160 2.41 6.51 9.78
CA LEU A 160 1.68 6.43 11.05
C LEU A 160 2.25 5.34 11.95
N ALA A 161 2.23 5.56 13.26
CA ALA A 161 2.66 4.57 14.25
C ALA A 161 1.69 3.38 14.36
N ARG A 162 0.44 3.55 13.92
CA ARG A 162 -0.61 2.52 13.91
C ARG A 162 -1.17 2.33 12.51
N ASP A 163 -1.77 1.18 12.27
CA ASP A 163 -2.43 0.79 11.02
C ASP A 163 -3.93 1.17 11.01
N SER A 164 -4.29 2.27 11.67
CA SER A 164 -5.67 2.73 11.91
C SER A 164 -6.53 2.87 10.65
N TYR A 165 -5.91 3.14 9.50
CA TYR A 165 -6.59 3.37 8.22
C TYR A 165 -6.41 2.21 7.22
N ASN A 166 -5.84 1.10 7.66
CA ASN A 166 -5.70 -0.07 6.80
C ASN A 166 -7.08 -0.67 6.50
N GLN A 167 -7.19 -1.30 5.33
CA GLN A 167 -8.34 -2.12 5.00
C GLN A 167 -8.51 -3.21 6.08
N LYS A 168 -9.75 -3.39 6.55
CA LYS A 168 -10.09 -4.47 7.47
C LYS A 168 -9.84 -5.81 6.76
N ARG A 169 -9.11 -6.70 7.43
CA ARG A 169 -8.80 -8.05 6.94
C ARG A 169 -9.02 -9.06 8.05
N VAL A 170 -9.23 -10.31 7.65
CA VAL A 170 -9.28 -11.42 8.61
C VAL A 170 -7.90 -11.59 9.27
N LYS A 171 -7.89 -11.79 10.59
CA LYS A 171 -6.65 -11.98 11.36
C LYS A 171 -5.94 -13.23 10.87
N LYS A 172 -4.63 -13.14 10.61
CA LYS A 172 -3.80 -14.23 10.06
C LYS A 172 -4.24 -14.73 8.67
N PHE A 173 -4.91 -13.90 7.87
CA PHE A 173 -5.22 -14.25 6.49
C PHE A 173 -3.92 -14.43 5.67
N PRO A 174 -3.68 -15.61 5.07
CA PRO A 174 -2.38 -15.94 4.47
C PRO A 174 -2.21 -15.38 3.05
N PHE A 175 -3.23 -14.72 2.49
CA PHE A 175 -3.21 -14.21 1.12
C PHE A 175 -3.25 -12.68 1.06
N ALA A 176 -2.69 -12.13 -0.01
CA ALA A 176 -2.78 -10.71 -0.32
C ALA A 176 -3.67 -10.46 -1.54
N ARG A 177 -4.73 -9.69 -1.33
CA ARG A 177 -5.55 -9.11 -2.40
C ARG A 177 -4.66 -8.35 -3.39
N GLY A 178 -4.81 -8.62 -4.67
CA GLY A 178 -4.15 -7.86 -5.74
C GLY A 178 -5.02 -6.74 -6.28
N LYS A 179 -4.58 -6.17 -7.41
CA LYS A 179 -5.33 -5.14 -8.11
C LYS A 179 -6.56 -5.74 -8.78
N VAL A 180 -7.72 -5.11 -8.61
CA VAL A 180 -8.96 -5.46 -9.31
C VAL A 180 -8.74 -5.38 -10.82
N LYS A 181 -9.23 -6.37 -11.56
CA LYS A 181 -9.11 -6.46 -13.01
C LYS A 181 -10.49 -6.51 -13.63
N PHE A 182 -10.62 -5.92 -14.82
CA PHE A 182 -11.83 -6.00 -15.63
C PHE A 182 -11.54 -6.80 -16.89
N LYS A 183 -12.45 -7.68 -17.26
CA LYS A 183 -12.43 -8.39 -18.55
C LYS A 183 -13.80 -8.31 -19.18
N ILE A 184 -13.83 -8.35 -20.51
CA ILE A 184 -15.06 -8.42 -21.28
C ILE A 184 -14.99 -9.69 -22.12
N LYS A 185 -15.90 -10.63 -21.89
CA LYS A 185 -16.08 -11.83 -22.69
C LYS A 185 -17.07 -11.48 -23.80
N LYS A 186 -16.56 -10.84 -24.85
CA LYS A 186 -17.37 -10.25 -25.95
C LYS A 186 -18.28 -11.27 -26.63
N ASP A 187 -17.82 -12.51 -26.74
CA ASP A 187 -18.54 -13.66 -27.29
C ASP A 187 -19.81 -14.02 -26.50
N LYS A 188 -19.85 -13.69 -25.20
CA LYS A 188 -20.98 -13.99 -24.32
C LYS A 188 -21.74 -12.76 -23.84
N GLY A 189 -21.28 -11.56 -24.19
CA GLY A 189 -21.82 -10.31 -23.65
C GLY A 189 -21.65 -10.18 -22.12
N ILE A 190 -20.69 -10.89 -21.54
CA ILE A 190 -20.44 -10.92 -20.09
C ILE A 190 -19.30 -9.96 -19.75
N GLU A 191 -19.52 -9.10 -18.77
CA GLU A 191 -18.45 -8.31 -18.14
C GLU A 191 -18.00 -9.00 -16.85
N GLU A 192 -16.69 -9.15 -16.65
CA GLU A 192 -16.12 -9.75 -15.45
C GLU A 192 -15.32 -8.72 -14.67
N THR A 193 -15.64 -8.60 -13.38
CA THR A 193 -14.79 -7.93 -12.39
C THR A 193 -14.11 -8.98 -11.52
N PHE A 194 -12.78 -8.99 -11.55
CA PHE A 194 -11.97 -10.03 -10.91
C PHE A 194 -11.09 -9.46 -9.80
N ILE A 195 -11.22 -10.04 -8.59
CA ILE A 195 -10.46 -9.67 -7.39
C ILE A 195 -9.48 -10.81 -7.07
N PRO A 196 -8.20 -10.70 -7.46
CA PRO A 196 -7.24 -11.79 -7.26
C PRO A 196 -6.65 -11.82 -5.84
N TYR A 197 -6.33 -13.01 -5.35
CA TYR A 197 -5.62 -13.26 -4.09
C TYR A 197 -4.37 -14.09 -4.33
N TYR A 198 -3.25 -13.60 -3.80
CA TYR A 198 -1.93 -14.17 -4.04
C TYR A 198 -1.30 -14.67 -2.74
N ASP A 199 -0.53 -15.76 -2.84
CA ASP A 199 0.32 -16.22 -1.75
C ASP A 199 1.60 -15.38 -1.60
N VAL A 200 2.39 -15.73 -0.60
CA VAL A 200 3.70 -15.14 -0.30
C VAL A 200 4.73 -15.35 -1.41
N ASN A 201 4.50 -16.30 -2.32
CA ASN A 201 5.31 -16.50 -3.53
C ASN A 201 4.80 -15.68 -4.73
N THR A 202 3.82 -14.80 -4.49
CA THR A 202 3.17 -13.94 -5.48
C THR A 202 2.42 -14.70 -6.57
N LYS A 203 2.01 -15.94 -6.30
CA LYS A 203 1.23 -16.77 -7.22
C LYS A 203 -0.24 -16.69 -6.88
N LEU A 204 -1.09 -16.76 -7.92
CA LEU A 204 -2.54 -16.65 -7.79
C LEU A 204 -3.09 -17.93 -7.17
N ARG A 205 -3.74 -17.83 -6.01
CA ARG A 205 -4.30 -18.99 -5.28
C ARG A 205 -5.82 -19.00 -5.30
N TYR A 206 -6.42 -17.82 -5.19
CA TYR A 206 -7.86 -17.62 -5.20
C TYR A 206 -8.21 -16.38 -6.01
N GLY A 207 -9.45 -16.28 -6.46
CA GLY A 207 -9.96 -15.06 -7.04
C GLY A 207 -11.47 -14.96 -6.93
N ILE A 208 -11.99 -13.78 -6.67
CA ILE A 208 -13.44 -13.56 -6.71
C ILE A 208 -13.76 -13.05 -8.11
N SER A 209 -14.62 -13.77 -8.83
CA SER A 209 -15.13 -13.36 -10.15
C SER A 209 -16.57 -12.90 -10.01
N ILE A 210 -16.83 -11.66 -10.42
CA ILE A 210 -18.17 -11.08 -10.48
C ILE A 210 -18.51 -11.00 -11.96
N GLU A 211 -19.27 -11.98 -12.44
CA GLU A 211 -19.74 -12.04 -13.81
C GLU A 211 -21.07 -11.31 -13.92
N LYS A 212 -21.11 -10.32 -14.79
CA LYS A 212 -22.26 -9.44 -15.01
C LYS A 212 -22.90 -9.76 -16.35
N TYR A 213 -24.21 -9.85 -16.33
CA TYR A 213 -25.07 -10.16 -17.46
C TYR A 213 -26.00 -8.96 -17.69
N PRO A 214 -25.55 -7.91 -18.43
CA PRO A 214 -26.32 -6.68 -18.59
C PRO A 214 -27.70 -6.90 -19.21
N ASN A 215 -27.81 -7.86 -20.13
CA ASN A 215 -29.08 -8.19 -20.80
C ASN A 215 -30.10 -8.82 -19.85
N GLU A 216 -29.63 -9.49 -18.80
CA GLU A 216 -30.46 -10.18 -17.81
C GLU A 216 -30.64 -9.34 -16.54
N ASN A 217 -29.94 -8.19 -16.44
CA ASN A 217 -29.87 -7.35 -15.25
C ASN A 217 -29.40 -8.11 -13.99
N MET A 218 -28.48 -9.06 -14.16
CA MET A 218 -28.02 -9.95 -13.09
C MET A 218 -26.49 -9.99 -12.99
N GLU A 219 -25.99 -10.30 -11.81
CA GLU A 219 -24.59 -10.66 -11.61
C GLU A 219 -24.44 -11.91 -10.72
N HIS A 220 -23.50 -12.76 -11.12
CA HIS A 220 -23.12 -13.98 -10.42
C HIS A 220 -21.72 -13.81 -9.83
N ILE A 221 -21.59 -14.13 -8.54
CA ILE A 221 -20.34 -14.01 -7.82
C ILE A 221 -19.81 -15.41 -7.53
N TYR A 222 -18.60 -15.67 -7.98
CA TYR A 222 -17.91 -16.95 -7.83
C TYR A 222 -16.59 -16.77 -7.06
N LEU A 223 -16.28 -17.74 -6.20
CA LEU A 223 -14.93 -17.94 -5.71
C LEU A 223 -14.21 -18.93 -6.62
N LEU A 224 -13.22 -18.46 -7.35
CA LEU A 224 -12.33 -19.28 -8.17
C LEU A 224 -11.16 -19.78 -7.30
N ILE A 225 -10.86 -21.08 -7.42
CA ILE A 225 -9.82 -21.78 -6.68
C ILE A 225 -8.77 -22.26 -7.69
N PHE A 226 -7.50 -21.99 -7.41
CA PHE A 226 -6.38 -22.40 -8.25
C PHE A 226 -5.54 -23.47 -7.54
N ASN A 227 -4.93 -24.36 -8.30
CA ASN A 227 -4.10 -25.45 -7.77
C ASN A 227 -2.78 -24.91 -7.19
N PRO A 228 -2.32 -25.35 -6.00
CA PRO A 228 -1.12 -24.84 -5.33
C PRO A 228 0.17 -25.31 -5.99
N LYS A 229 0.11 -26.43 -6.70
CA LYS A 229 1.28 -27.04 -7.32
C LYS A 229 1.61 -26.36 -8.65
N ASP A 230 0.60 -26.14 -9.49
CA ASP A 230 0.78 -25.64 -10.86
C ASP A 230 0.07 -24.31 -11.16
N TYR A 231 -0.76 -23.80 -10.23
CA TYR A 231 -1.52 -22.55 -10.36
C TYR A 231 -2.52 -22.53 -11.53
N SER A 232 -2.87 -23.71 -12.05
CA SER A 232 -3.96 -23.87 -13.00
C SER A 232 -5.31 -23.63 -12.32
N TYR A 233 -6.29 -23.23 -13.13
CA TYR A 233 -7.68 -23.15 -12.67
C TYR A 233 -8.15 -24.55 -12.25
N HIS A 234 -8.65 -24.67 -11.02
CA HIS A 234 -9.06 -25.96 -10.46
C HIS A 234 -10.57 -26.07 -10.36
N ASN A 235 -11.20 -25.18 -9.59
CA ASN A 235 -12.64 -25.24 -9.35
C ASN A 235 -13.22 -23.83 -9.07
N PHE A 236 -14.54 -23.74 -8.96
CA PHE A 236 -15.25 -22.56 -8.54
C PHE A 236 -16.42 -22.90 -7.60
N ILE A 237 -16.76 -21.95 -6.73
CA ILE A 237 -17.94 -22.03 -5.86
C ILE A 237 -18.81 -20.81 -6.16
N LYS A 238 -20.09 -21.02 -6.47
CA LYS A 238 -21.05 -19.90 -6.58
C LYS A 238 -21.37 -19.38 -5.18
N LEU A 239 -20.96 -18.15 -4.91
CA LEU A 239 -21.15 -17.50 -3.62
C LEU A 239 -22.51 -16.80 -3.54
N LEU A 240 -22.88 -16.09 -4.60
CA LEU A 240 -24.08 -15.24 -4.62
C LEU A 240 -24.57 -15.03 -6.05
N GLU A 241 -25.88 -14.82 -6.16
CA GLU A 241 -26.54 -14.27 -7.33
C GLU A 241 -27.38 -13.08 -6.86
N ARG A 242 -27.31 -11.96 -7.60
CA ARG A 242 -28.06 -10.75 -7.28
C ARG A 242 -28.30 -9.90 -8.53
N GLU A 243 -29.16 -8.90 -8.38
CA GLU A 243 -29.36 -7.87 -9.41
C GLU A 243 -28.04 -7.12 -9.71
N LEU A 244 -27.87 -6.74 -10.97
CA LEU A 244 -26.69 -6.05 -11.46
C LEU A 244 -26.42 -4.76 -10.67
N THR A 245 -25.22 -4.64 -10.11
CA THR A 245 -24.85 -3.40 -9.41
C THR A 245 -24.39 -2.34 -10.42
N HIS A 246 -25.12 -1.22 -10.46
CA HIS A 246 -24.77 -0.08 -11.30
C HIS A 246 -23.80 0.88 -10.62
N PHE A 247 -22.68 1.15 -11.30
CA PHE A 247 -21.70 2.14 -10.87
C PHE A 247 -21.69 3.34 -11.82
N PRO A 248 -21.51 4.58 -11.32
CA PRO A 248 -21.44 5.77 -12.18
C PRO A 248 -20.33 5.70 -13.23
N THR A 249 -19.19 5.10 -12.87
CA THR A 249 -18.08 4.85 -13.80
C THR A 249 -17.36 3.56 -13.44
N LYS A 250 -16.61 2.99 -14.40
CA LYS A 250 -15.71 1.84 -14.14
C LYS A 250 -14.68 2.14 -13.05
N LYS A 251 -14.28 3.40 -12.87
CA LYS A 251 -13.35 3.79 -11.81
C LYS A 251 -13.99 3.72 -10.42
N HIS A 252 -15.26 4.14 -10.30
CA HIS A 252 -16.00 3.99 -9.05
C HIS A 252 -16.15 2.52 -8.68
N GLU A 253 -16.41 1.66 -9.67
CA GLU A 253 -16.44 0.22 -9.47
C GLU A 253 -15.09 -0.33 -8.99
N GLU A 254 -14.00 0.03 -9.67
CA GLU A 254 -12.64 -0.43 -9.31
C GLU A 254 -12.32 -0.08 -7.86
N VAL A 255 -12.55 1.18 -7.48
CA VAL A 255 -12.30 1.67 -6.13
C VAL A 255 -13.18 0.95 -5.10
N THR A 256 -14.46 0.74 -5.44
CA THR A 256 -15.40 0.04 -4.55
C THR A 256 -14.89 -1.37 -4.26
N TYR A 257 -14.59 -2.17 -5.28
CA TYR A 257 -14.14 -3.55 -5.08
C TYR A 257 -12.71 -3.67 -4.56
N GLN A 258 -11.85 -2.69 -4.86
CA GLN A 258 -10.48 -2.69 -4.35
C GLN A 258 -10.44 -2.50 -2.84
N HIS A 259 -11.38 -1.71 -2.27
CA HIS A 259 -11.39 -1.29 -0.87
C HIS A 259 -12.59 -1.81 -0.05
N CYS A 260 -13.48 -2.61 -0.64
CA CYS A 260 -14.60 -3.19 0.10
C CYS A 260 -14.14 -4.18 1.19
N ASP A 261 -14.99 -4.29 2.22
CA ASP A 261 -14.84 -5.29 3.28
C ASP A 261 -15.23 -6.67 2.73
N LEU A 262 -14.25 -7.57 2.63
CA LEU A 262 -14.46 -8.94 2.16
C LEU A 262 -14.18 -9.96 3.26
N ARG A 263 -14.23 -9.56 4.54
CA ARG A 263 -13.85 -10.43 5.66
C ARG A 263 -14.67 -11.74 5.71
N GLU A 264 -15.93 -11.72 5.29
CA GLU A 264 -16.75 -12.94 5.25
C GLU A 264 -16.23 -13.93 4.21
N VAL A 265 -15.97 -13.46 2.98
CA VAL A 265 -15.40 -14.28 1.92
C VAL A 265 -13.97 -14.71 2.25
N GLU A 266 -13.16 -13.82 2.83
CA GLU A 266 -11.80 -14.12 3.27
C GLU A 266 -11.78 -15.22 4.36
N ARG A 267 -12.73 -15.24 5.31
CA ARG A 267 -12.88 -16.34 6.27
C ARG A 267 -13.22 -17.66 5.56
N TYR A 268 -14.09 -17.59 4.56
CA TYR A 268 -14.45 -18.77 3.78
C TYR A 268 -13.24 -19.34 3.01
N ILE A 269 -12.44 -18.47 2.39
CA ILE A 269 -11.16 -18.83 1.75
C ILE A 269 -10.22 -19.51 2.76
N MET A 270 -10.06 -18.98 3.98
CA MET A 270 -9.20 -19.60 5.00
C MET A 270 -9.64 -21.02 5.36
N ASN A 271 -10.95 -21.25 5.47
CA ASN A 271 -11.48 -22.58 5.81
C ASN A 271 -11.21 -23.59 4.70
N ILE A 272 -11.37 -23.17 3.44
CA ILE A 272 -11.04 -24.00 2.26
C ILE A 272 -9.54 -24.33 2.26
N ASP A 273 -8.70 -23.32 2.44
CA ASP A 273 -7.25 -23.47 2.39
C ASP A 273 -6.73 -24.39 3.51
N TYR A 274 -7.24 -24.21 4.73
CA TYR A 274 -6.95 -25.11 5.85
C TYR A 274 -7.38 -26.55 5.55
N GLY A 275 -8.57 -26.75 4.98
CA GLY A 275 -9.04 -28.09 4.59
C GLY A 275 -8.15 -28.75 3.54
N ILE A 276 -7.65 -27.97 2.59
CA ILE A 276 -6.73 -28.40 1.54
C ILE A 276 -5.36 -28.79 2.11
N GLU A 277 -4.76 -27.93 2.94
CA GLU A 277 -3.43 -28.17 3.53
C GLU A 277 -3.40 -29.42 4.41
N ASN A 278 -4.50 -29.70 5.10
CA ASN A 278 -4.62 -30.84 6.00
C ASN A 278 -5.25 -32.08 5.34
N GLY A 279 -5.49 -32.04 4.03
CA GLY A 279 -6.02 -33.18 3.26
C GLY A 279 -7.50 -33.53 3.54
N TYR A 280 -8.23 -32.67 4.26
CA TYR A 280 -9.67 -32.81 4.51
C TYR A 280 -10.52 -32.46 3.27
N LEU A 281 -9.99 -31.60 2.40
CA LEU A 281 -10.57 -31.28 1.11
C LEU A 281 -9.62 -31.76 0.03
N LYS A 282 -10.02 -32.77 -0.75
CA LYS A 282 -9.25 -33.21 -1.91
C LYS A 282 -9.52 -32.27 -3.09
N TYR A 283 -8.47 -31.96 -3.84
CA TYR A 283 -8.60 -31.32 -5.15
C TYR A 283 -9.43 -32.25 -6.07
N GLY A 284 -10.70 -31.91 -6.29
CA GLY A 284 -11.60 -32.63 -7.22
C GLY A 284 -12.87 -33.21 -6.59
N GLU A 285 -13.12 -33.01 -5.29
CA GLU A 285 -14.39 -33.41 -4.66
C GLU A 285 -15.22 -32.16 -4.28
N GLN A 286 -16.11 -31.77 -5.20
CA GLN A 286 -17.43 -31.17 -4.97
C GLN A 286 -18.22 -31.17 -6.27
#